data_AF-A0AB34QQ92-F1
#
_entry.id   AF-A0AB34QQ92-F1
#
_cell.length_a   1.000
_cell.length_b   1.000
_cell.length_c   1.000
_cell.angle_alpha   90.00
_cell.angle_beta   90.00
_cell.angle_gamma   90.00
#
_symmetry.space_group_name_H-M   'P 1'
#
loop_
_entity.id
_entity.type
_entity.pdbx_description
1 polymer ?
#
loop_
_entity_poly.entity_id
_entity_poly.type
_entity_poly.pdbx_seq_one_letter_code
_entity_poly.pdbx_strand_id
1 'polypeptide(L)' 'MELWIKQDIIELLEYRIVNDIATQEENMFYEDYKWFNKFDETSNVFKSLVLHIENENNK' A
#
# COMPACT_ATOMS: atom_id res chain seq x y z
N MET A 1 7.96 -7.53 -10.39
CA MET A 1 7.45 -7.21 -9.05
C MET A 1 6.67 -8.41 -8.58
N GLU A 2 7.09 -8.99 -7.47
CA GLU A 2 6.56 -10.26 -7.01
C GLU A 2 5.14 -10.10 -6.44
N LEU A 3 4.28 -11.10 -6.63
CA LEU A 3 2.88 -11.08 -6.20
C LEU A 3 2.70 -10.86 -4.69
N TRP A 4 3.69 -11.25 -3.88
CA TRP A 4 3.64 -11.12 -2.43
C TRP A 4 3.66 -9.66 -1.96
N ILE A 5 4.46 -8.79 -2.59
CA ILE A 5 4.51 -7.36 -2.26
C ILE A 5 3.13 -6.70 -2.39
N LYS A 6 2.34 -7.08 -3.40
CA LYS A 6 1.01 -6.48 -3.62
C LYS A 6 0.03 -6.88 -2.52
N GLN A 7 0.11 -8.12 -2.04
CA GLN A 7 -0.70 -8.59 -0.93
C GLN A 7 -0.35 -7.83 0.36
N ASP A 8 0.94 -7.71 0.67
CA ASP A 8 1.44 -7.00 1.85
C ASP A 8 1.04 -5.51 1.85
N ILE A 9 1.03 -4.87 0.66
CA ILE A 9 0.55 -3.49 0.51
C ILE A 9 -0.93 -3.37 0.85
N ILE A 10 -1.76 -4.31 0.40
CA ILE A 10 -3.20 -4.32 0.71
C ILE A 10 -3.40 -4.47 2.21
N GLU A 11 -2.75 -5.46 2.83
CA GLU A 11 -2.88 -5.72 4.27
C GLU A 11 -2.41 -4.54 5.10
N LEU A 12 -1.29 -3.89 4.71
CA LEU A 12 -0.78 -2.68 5.36
C LEU A 12 -1.77 -1.51 5.26
N LEU A 13 -2.34 -1.28 4.08
CA LEU A 13 -3.31 -0.21 3.87
C LEU A 13 -4.59 -0.47 4.68
N GLU A 14 -5.12 -1.69 4.65
CA GLU A 14 -6.29 -2.08 5.44
C GLU A 14 -6.06 -1.88 6.94
N TYR A 15 -4.90 -2.30 7.44
CA TYR A 15 -4.50 -2.04 8.82
C TYR A 15 -4.48 -0.54 9.14
N ARG A 16 -3.82 0.28 8.30
CA ARG A 16 -3.71 1.73 8.55
C ARG A 16 -5.08 2.42 8.50
N ILE A 17 -5.95 2.01 7.60
CA ILE A 17 -7.31 2.56 7.45
C ILE A 17 -8.18 2.19 8.65
N VAL A 18 -8.19 0.91 9.06
CA VAL A 18 -8.99 0.45 10.21
C VAL A 18 -8.57 1.12 11.51
N ASN A 19 -7.28 1.47 11.65
CA ASN A 19 -6.74 2.16 12.81
C ASN A 19 -6.77 3.70 12.71
N ASP A 20 -7.36 4.28 11.65
CA ASP A 20 -7.43 5.73 11.42
C ASP A 20 -6.07 6.43 11.40
N ILE A 21 -5.02 5.72 10.95
CA ILE A 21 -3.65 6.25 10.80
C ILE A 21 -3.22 6.37 9.33
N ALA A 22 -4.07 5.94 8.39
CA ALA A 22 -3.83 6.12 6.96
C ALA A 22 -3.89 7.60 6.59
N THR A 23 -2.90 8.06 5.85
CA THR A 23 -2.90 9.40 5.26
C THR A 23 -4.00 9.52 4.20
N GLN A 24 -4.37 10.75 3.85
CA GLN A 24 -5.34 10.99 2.78
C GLN A 24 -4.86 10.39 1.44
N GLU A 25 -3.56 10.46 1.15
CA GLU A 25 -2.96 9.89 -0.06
C GLU A 25 -3.07 8.36 -0.08
N GLU A 26 -2.83 7.69 1.04
CA GLU A 26 -3.01 6.24 1.16
C GLU A 26 -4.47 5.81 1.03
N ASN A 27 -5.40 6.59 1.60
CA ASN A 27 -6.83 6.34 1.44
C ASN A 27 -7.24 6.42 -0.03
N MET A 28 -6.86 7.51 -0.73
CA MET A 28 -7.15 7.67 -2.16
C MET A 28 -6.50 6.55 -2.99
N PHE A 29 -5.26 6.19 -2.67
CA PHE A 29 -4.55 5.11 -3.35
C PHE A 29 -5.24 3.74 -3.18
N TYR A 30 -5.72 3.43 -1.96
CA TYR A 30 -6.46 2.20 -1.69
C TYR A 30 -7.84 2.20 -2.35
N GLU A 31 -8.52 3.34 -2.40
CA GLU A 31 -9.77 3.48 -3.14
C GLU A 31 -9.55 3.23 -4.63
N ASP A 32 -8.57 3.89 -5.26
CA ASP A 32 -8.23 3.68 -6.68
C ASP A 32 -7.96 2.19 -6.96
N TYR A 33 -7.22 1.52 -6.07
CA TYR A 33 -7.05 0.07 -6.16
C TYR A 33 -8.38 -0.69 -6.10
N LYS A 34 -9.30 -0.37 -5.19
CA LYS A 34 -10.62 -1.01 -5.12
C LYS A 34 -11.48 -0.79 -6.36
N TRP A 35 -11.42 0.39 -6.95
CA TRP A 35 -12.21 0.74 -8.14
C TRP A 35 -11.67 0.08 -9.40
N PHE A 36 -10.34 0.03 -9.57
CA PHE A 36 -9.70 -0.40 -10.82
C PHE A 36 -9.00 -1.76 -10.74
N ASN A 37 -8.93 -2.37 -9.56
CA ASN A 37 -8.17 -3.58 -9.24
C ASN A 37 -6.71 -3.53 -9.73
N LYS A 38 -6.10 -2.33 -9.67
CA LYS A 38 -4.75 -2.06 -10.14
C LYS A 38 -4.06 -1.04 -9.24
N PHE A 39 -2.77 -1.25 -9.01
CA PHE A 39 -1.91 -0.27 -8.37
C PHE A 39 -1.22 0.61 -9.40
N ASP A 40 -1.17 1.91 -9.12
CA ASP A 40 -0.23 2.80 -9.79
C ASP A 40 1.17 2.62 -9.19
N GLU A 41 1.94 1.71 -9.80
CA GLU A 41 3.31 1.40 -9.40
C GLU A 41 4.28 2.58 -9.60
N THR A 42 3.88 3.62 -10.34
CA THR A 42 4.69 4.82 -10.56
C THR A 42 4.51 5.87 -9.47
N SER A 43 3.41 5.79 -8.72
CA SER A 43 3.07 6.73 -7.64
C SER A 43 4.09 6.71 -6.51
N ASN A 44 4.25 7.86 -5.85
CA ASN A 44 5.12 7.96 -4.67
C ASN A 44 4.58 7.15 -3.50
N VAL A 45 3.25 7.10 -3.33
CA VAL A 45 2.57 6.29 -2.31
C VAL A 45 2.96 4.83 -2.44
N PHE A 46 2.87 4.27 -3.66
CA PHE A 46 3.28 2.89 -3.91
C PHE A 46 4.74 2.63 -3.54
N LYS A 47 5.66 3.49 -3.99
CA LYS A 47 7.10 3.34 -3.69
C LYS A 47 7.38 3.42 -2.18
N SER A 48 6.72 4.33 -1.48
CA SER A 48 6.84 4.47 -0.02
C SER A 48 6.30 3.24 0.72
N LEU A 49 5.18 2.66 0.27
CA LEU A 49 4.61 1.45 0.86
C LEU A 49 5.53 0.24 0.62
N VAL A 50 6.04 0.07 -0.60
CA VAL A 50 7.04 -0.98 -0.91
C VAL A 50 8.26 -0.85 0.01
N LEU A 51 8.85 0.35 0.09
CA LEU A 51 10.03 0.59 0.92
C LEU A 51 9.77 0.31 2.41
N HIS A 52 8.55 0.60 2.90
CA HIS A 52 8.16 0.29 4.27
C HIS A 52 8.15 -1.22 4.53
N ILE A 53 7.52 -1.99 3.64
CA ILE A 53 7.44 -3.45 3.74
C ILE A 53 8.83 -4.09 3.64
N GLU A 54 9.65 -3.65 2.69
CA GLU A 54 11.02 -4.13 2.54
C GLU A 54 11.87 -3.87 3.80
N ASN A 55 11.69 -2.71 4.44
CA ASN A 55 12.42 -2.39 5.68
C ASN A 55 11.98 -3.23 6.88
N GLU A 56 10.69 -3.54 6.99
CA GLU A 56 10.17 -4.36 8.10
C GLU A 56 10.52 -5.84 7.92
N ASN A 57 10.57 -6.37 6.68
CA ASN A 57 10.97 -7.74 6.39
C ASN A 57 12.48 -8.00 6.53
N ASN A 58 13.31 -6.95 6.52
CA ASN A 58 14.76 -7.05 6.71
C ASN A 58 15.21 -6.89 8.18
N LYS A 59 14.28 -6.73 9.12
CA LYS A 59 14.55 -6.72 10.57
C LYS A 59 14.32 -8.10 11.20
#